data_AF-A0A7C2LFV8-F1
#
_entry.id   AF-A0A7C2LFV8-F1
#
_cell.length_a   1.000
_cell.length_b   1.000
_cell.length_c   1.000
_cell.angle_alpha   90.00
_cell.angle_beta   90.00
_cell.angle_gamma   90.00
#
_symmetry.space_group_name_H-M   'P 1'
#
loop_
_entity.id
_entity.type
_entity.pdbx_description
1 polymer ?
#
loop_
_entity_poly.entity_id
_entity_poly.type
_entity_poly.pdbx_seq_one_letter_code
_entity_poly.pdbx_strand_id
1 'polypeptide(L)'
;LTSWRVPYPYTFAFISAIRFTPIIAQELRDIMDAQRARGVELDRGGLLQRAKKLIPILVPLLANALRRAYELAEAMEVKCFGAAKKRTSLRELKAGPKDYAVLLTVLVLFSLAVYYRFFPF
;
A
#
# COMPACT_ATOMS: atom_id res chain seq x y z
N LEU A 1 0.60 -11.98 -6.94
CA LEU A 1 -0.23 -12.27 -5.74
C LEU A 1 -1.39 -13.22 -6.02
N THR A 2 -2.04 -13.19 -7.19
CA THR A 2 -3.04 -14.19 -7.61
C THR A 2 -2.47 -15.55 -8.05
N SER A 3 -1.16 -15.66 -8.30
CA SER A 3 -0.51 -16.94 -8.64
C SER A 3 -0.06 -17.75 -7.41
N TRP A 4 0.08 -17.09 -6.26
CA TRP A 4 0.16 -17.76 -4.97
C TRP A 4 -1.27 -17.95 -4.49
N ARG A 5 -1.65 -19.13 -4.00
CA ARG A 5 -3.03 -19.53 -3.61
C ARG A 5 -3.64 -18.72 -2.44
N VAL A 6 -3.26 -17.46 -2.26
CA VAL A 6 -3.79 -16.57 -1.23
C VAL A 6 -5.25 -16.25 -1.55
N PRO A 7 -6.19 -16.37 -0.58
CA PRO A 7 -7.57 -15.99 -0.81
C PRO A 7 -7.68 -14.54 -1.29
N TYR A 8 -8.49 -14.36 -2.31
CA TYR A 8 -8.65 -13.09 -3.01
C TYR A 8 -9.00 -11.87 -2.11
N PRO A 9 -9.81 -12.01 -1.03
CA PRO A 9 -10.08 -10.89 -0.12
C PRO A 9 -8.82 -10.27 0.48
N TYR A 10 -7.82 -11.08 0.83
CA TYR A 10 -6.56 -10.58 1.38
C TYR A 10 -5.72 -9.84 0.34
N THR A 11 -5.66 -10.38 -0.89
CA THR A 11 -4.95 -9.72 -1.99
C THR A 11 -5.59 -8.38 -2.32
N PHE A 12 -6.93 -8.33 -2.31
CA PHE A 12 -7.67 -7.09 -2.51
C PHE A 12 -7.40 -6.09 -1.39
N ALA A 13 -7.49 -6.50 -0.12
CA ALA A 13 -7.22 -5.63 1.02
C ALA A 13 -5.82 -5.03 0.96
N PHE A 14 -4.81 -5.85 0.63
CA PHE A 14 -3.42 -5.42 0.50
C PHE A 14 -3.22 -4.39 -0.61
N ILE A 15 -3.74 -4.66 -1.81
CA ILE A 15 -3.62 -3.72 -2.95
C ILE A 15 -4.37 -2.42 -2.66
N SER A 16 -5.54 -2.50 -2.04
CA SER A 16 -6.33 -1.33 -1.64
C SER A 16 -5.58 -0.50 -0.59
N ALA A 17 -4.95 -1.13 0.39
CA ALA A 17 -4.13 -0.44 1.38
C ALA A 17 -2.99 0.37 0.73
N ILE A 18 -2.23 -0.25 -0.18
CA ILE A 18 -1.16 0.43 -0.92
C ILE A 18 -1.70 1.62 -1.73
N ARG A 19 -2.86 1.45 -2.37
CA ARG A 19 -3.51 2.53 -3.14
C ARG A 19 -3.98 3.68 -2.25
N PHE A 20 -4.43 3.38 -1.03
CA PHE A 20 -4.91 4.40 -0.09
C PHE A 20 -3.80 5.14 0.65
N THR A 21 -2.62 4.54 0.82
CA THR A 21 -1.46 5.19 1.43
C THR A 21 -1.15 6.59 0.86
N PRO A 22 -0.99 6.80 -0.46
CA PRO A 22 -0.69 8.14 -0.99
C PRO A 22 -1.82 9.13 -0.73
N ILE A 23 -3.07 8.68 -0.75
CA ILE A 23 -4.25 9.52 -0.51
C ILE A 23 -4.29 9.98 0.94
N ILE A 24 -4.13 9.05 1.90
CA ILE A 24 -4.09 9.36 3.33
C ILE A 24 -2.92 10.29 3.65
N ALA A 25 -1.76 10.09 3.01
CA ALA A 25 -0.61 10.96 3.20
C ALA A 25 -0.87 12.40 2.70
N GLN A 26 -1.62 12.57 1.61
CA GLN A 26 -2.02 13.89 1.12
C GLN A 26 -3.04 14.55 2.04
N GLU A 27 -4.06 13.81 2.43
CA GLU A 27 -5.08 14.28 3.37
C GLU A 27 -4.51 14.67 4.73
N LEU A 28 -3.53 13.92 5.23
CA LEU A 28 -2.77 14.29 6.43
C LEU A 28 -2.09 15.65 6.27
N ARG A 29 -1.44 15.92 5.13
CA ARG A 29 -0.79 17.21 4.87
C ARG A 29 -1.81 18.34 4.83
N ASP A 30 -2.92 18.14 4.11
CA ASP A 30 -3.98 19.13 3.99
C ASP A 30 -4.59 19.47 5.37
N ILE A 31 -4.83 18.45 6.20
CA ILE A 31 -5.31 18.63 7.57
C ILE A 31 -4.27 19.35 8.43
N MET A 32 -2.99 18.98 8.33
CA MET A 32 -1.91 19.65 9.08
C MET A 32 -1.81 21.14 8.72
N ASP A 33 -1.89 21.48 7.44
CA ASP A 33 -1.82 22.86 6.96
C ASP A 33 -3.06 23.66 7.38
N ALA A 34 -4.25 23.04 7.38
CA ALA A 34 -5.46 23.66 7.92
C ALA A 34 -5.37 23.92 9.42
N GLN A 35 -4.80 23.00 10.20
CA GLN A 35 -4.61 23.21 11.65
C GLN A 35 -3.53 24.27 11.93
N ARG A 36 -2.46 24.33 11.14
CA ARG A 36 -1.46 25.42 11.21
C ARG A 36 -2.08 26.78 10.91
N ALA A 37 -2.95 26.87 9.89
CA ALA A 37 -3.68 28.10 9.58
C ALA A 37 -4.63 28.53 10.70
N ARG A 38 -5.15 27.57 11.49
CA ARG A 38 -5.94 27.83 12.71
C ARG A 38 -5.08 28.17 13.94
N GLY A 39 -3.76 28.31 13.78
CA GLY A 39 -2.83 28.68 14.85
C GLY A 39 -2.37 27.51 15.73
N VAL A 40 -2.62 26.26 15.33
CA VAL A 40 -2.13 25.10 16.09
C VAL A 40 -0.63 24.93 15.82
N GLU A 41 0.19 25.35 16.79
CA GLU A 41 1.64 25.17 16.74
C GLU A 41 2.03 23.73 17.07
N LEU A 42 2.19 22.88 16.07
CA LEU A 42 2.50 21.45 16.27
C LEU A 42 3.86 21.19 16.94
N ASP A 43 4.82 22.11 16.75
CA ASP A 43 6.21 21.91 17.17
C ASP A 43 6.53 22.49 18.57
N ARG A 44 5.61 23.23 19.19
CA ARG A 44 5.83 23.90 20.50
C ARG A 44 5.13 23.17 21.65
N GLY A 45 5.77 23.18 22.82
CA GLY A 45 5.24 22.59 24.07
C GLY A 45 5.87 21.24 24.45
N GLY A 46 5.54 20.77 25.65
CA GLY A 46 6.01 19.48 26.17
C GLY A 46 5.35 18.27 25.48
N LEU A 47 5.86 17.05 25.77
CA LEU A 47 5.39 15.80 25.16
C LEU A 47 3.87 15.60 25.27
N LEU A 48 3.28 15.87 26.44
CA LEU A 48 1.83 15.77 26.65
C LEU A 48 1.02 16.78 25.83
N GLN A 49 1.53 18.01 25.68
CA GLN A 49 0.87 19.05 24.90
C GLN A 49 0.93 18.72 23.41
N ARG A 50 2.05 18.20 22.92
CA ARG A 50 2.18 17.70 21.54
C ARG A 50 1.21 16.57 21.26
N ALA A 51 1.06 15.61 22.18
CA ALA A 51 0.09 14.52 22.03
C ALA A 51 -1.35 15.03 21.91
N LYS A 52 -1.75 16.01 22.74
CA LYS A 52 -3.09 16.63 22.65
C LYS A 52 -3.32 17.37 21.32
N LYS A 53 -2.28 17.98 20.75
CA LYS A 53 -2.34 18.67 19.45
C LYS A 53 -2.52 17.71 18.26
N LEU A 54 -2.26 16.41 18.43
CA LEU A 54 -2.51 15.40 17.39
C LEU A 54 -3.99 15.00 17.28
N ILE A 55 -4.78 15.14 18.34
CA ILE A 55 -6.21 14.80 18.35
C ILE A 55 -6.99 15.49 17.21
N PRO A 56 -6.90 16.82 17.00
CA PRO A 56 -7.61 17.50 15.91
C PRO A 56 -7.14 17.12 14.50
N ILE A 57 -6.01 16.42 14.37
CA ILE A 57 -5.54 15.84 13.10
C ILE A 57 -6.07 14.41 12.95
N LEU A 58 -5.99 13.62 14.01
CA LEU A 58 -6.33 12.20 13.99
C LEU A 58 -7.83 11.96 13.78
N VAL A 59 -8.68 12.72 14.48
CA VAL A 59 -10.14 12.59 14.39
C VAL A 59 -10.66 12.76 12.95
N PRO A 60 -10.37 13.86 12.22
CA PRO A 60 -10.83 13.99 10.85
C PRO A 60 -10.19 12.98 9.90
N LEU A 61 -8.91 12.65 10.07
CA LEU A 61 -8.24 11.65 9.23
C LEU A 61 -8.91 10.27 9.35
N LEU A 62 -9.22 9.85 10.58
CA LEU A 62 -9.93 8.59 10.83
C LEU A 62 -11.36 8.62 10.30
N ALA A 63 -12.09 9.72 10.51
CA ALA A 63 -13.44 9.88 9.99
C ALA A 63 -13.48 9.75 8.45
N ASN A 64 -12.55 10.40 7.76
CA ASN A 64 -12.46 10.33 6.30
C ASN A 64 -12.00 8.94 5.81
N ALA A 65 -11.08 8.28 6.53
CA ALA A 65 -10.68 6.91 6.23
C ALA A 65 -11.85 5.92 6.37
N LEU A 66 -12.65 6.03 7.44
CA LEU A 66 -13.83 5.21 7.64
C LEU A 66 -14.88 5.45 6.56
N ARG A 67 -15.19 6.72 6.26
CA ARG A 67 -16.12 7.09 5.18
C ARG A 67 -15.70 6.46 3.84
N ARG A 68 -14.43 6.57 3.48
CA ARG A 68 -13.89 5.98 2.25
C ARG A 68 -13.99 4.45 2.25
N ALA A 69 -13.80 3.80 3.40
CA ALA A 69 -13.99 2.36 3.53
C ALA A 69 -15.44 1.94 3.29
N TYR A 70 -16.41 2.70 3.82
CA TYR A 70 -17.83 2.47 3.55
C TYR A 70 -18.19 2.69 2.07
N GLU A 71 -17.76 3.80 1.47
CA GLU A 71 -17.99 4.09 0.05
C GLU A 71 -17.39 2.98 -0.85
N LEU A 72 -16.21 2.45 -0.48
CA LEU A 72 -15.61 1.32 -1.18
C LEU A 72 -16.44 0.03 -1.01
N ALA A 73 -16.91 -0.27 0.20
CA ALA A 73 -17.72 -1.45 0.47
C ALA A 73 -19.03 -1.42 -0.32
N GLU A 74 -19.74 -0.29 -0.31
CA GLU A 74 -20.96 -0.09 -1.09
C GLU A 74 -20.70 -0.25 -2.59
N ALA A 75 -19.63 0.36 -3.11
CA ALA A 75 -19.25 0.20 -4.51
C ALA A 75 -18.88 -1.25 -4.86
N MET A 76 -18.34 -2.02 -3.91
CA MET A 76 -18.04 -3.44 -4.09
C MET A 76 -19.31 -4.29 -4.13
N GLU A 77 -20.32 -3.97 -3.30
CA GLU A 77 -21.62 -4.63 -3.31
C GLU A 77 -22.35 -4.39 -4.64
N VAL A 78 -22.38 -3.15 -5.13
CA VAL A 78 -22.96 -2.79 -6.45
C VAL A 78 -22.25 -3.54 -7.59
N LYS A 79 -20.95 -3.79 -7.47
CA LYS A 79 -20.17 -4.57 -8.47
C LYS A 79 -20.22 -6.08 -8.25
N CYS A 80 -21.10 -6.55 -7.36
CA CYS A 80 -21.26 -7.96 -7.00
C CYS A 80 -19.92 -8.64 -6.64
N PHE A 81 -19.05 -7.91 -5.92
CA PHE A 81 -17.73 -8.40 -5.54
C PHE A 81 -17.87 -9.66 -4.67
N GLY A 82 -17.33 -10.78 -5.15
CA GLY A 82 -17.40 -12.07 -4.43
C GLY A 82 -18.58 -12.96 -4.82
N ALA A 83 -19.48 -12.50 -5.69
CA ALA A 83 -20.62 -13.32 -6.17
C ALA A 83 -20.18 -14.48 -7.08
N ALA A 84 -19.08 -14.34 -7.82
CA ALA A 84 -18.59 -15.36 -8.74
C ALA A 84 -17.48 -16.23 -8.10
N LYS A 85 -17.67 -17.56 -8.13
CA LYS A 85 -16.70 -18.56 -7.60
C LYS A 85 -15.44 -18.69 -8.46
N LYS A 86 -15.53 -18.42 -9.77
CA LYS A 86 -14.39 -18.30 -10.70
C LYS A 86 -14.28 -16.85 -11.16
N ARG A 87 -13.15 -16.21 -10.84
CA ARG A 87 -12.83 -14.83 -11.22
C ARG A 87 -12.01 -14.81 -12.50
N THR A 88 -12.39 -13.97 -13.45
CA THR A 88 -11.58 -13.65 -14.64
C THR A 88 -10.63 -12.50 -14.28
N SER A 89 -9.33 -12.67 -14.46
CA SER A 89 -8.34 -11.60 -14.24
C SER A 89 -8.26 -10.73 -15.50
N LEU A 90 -8.54 -9.43 -15.39
CA LEU A 90 -8.43 -8.49 -16.53
C LEU A 90 -6.98 -8.30 -16.99
N ARG A 91 -6.03 -8.45 -16.07
CA ARG A 91 -4.60 -8.32 -16.36
C ARG A 91 -3.91 -9.62 -16.00
N GLU A 92 -3.56 -10.39 -17.02
CA GLU A 92 -2.69 -11.55 -16.87
C GLU A 92 -1.24 -11.09 -17.02
N LEU A 93 -0.41 -11.39 -16.02
CA LEU A 93 1.03 -11.17 -16.09
C LEU A 93 1.61 -12.27 -16.98
N LYS A 94 1.91 -11.94 -18.24
CA LYS A 94 2.63 -12.84 -19.15
C LYS A 94 4.12 -12.52 -19.08
N ALA A 95 4.94 -13.53 -18.82
CA ALA A 95 6.39 -13.38 -18.82
C ALA A 95 6.86 -13.03 -20.24
N GLY A 96 7.53 -11.88 -20.38
CA GLY A 96 8.09 -11.44 -21.66
C GLY A 96 9.48 -12.05 -21.91
N PRO A 97 10.00 -11.99 -23.15
CA PRO A 97 11.37 -12.41 -23.44
C PRO A 97 12.42 -11.63 -22.64
N LYS A 98 12.10 -10.38 -22.26
CA LYS A 98 12.95 -9.57 -21.37
C LYS A 98 13.04 -10.14 -19.95
N ASP A 99 11.97 -10.74 -19.44
CA ASP A 99 11.96 -11.34 -18.10
C ASP A 99 12.91 -12.54 -18.04
N TYR A 100 12.93 -13.35 -19.10
CA TYR A 100 13.87 -14.47 -19.25
C TYR A 100 15.31 -14.00 -19.39
N ALA A 101 15.57 -12.93 -20.16
CA ALA A 101 16.91 -12.37 -20.28
C ALA A 101 17.44 -11.90 -18.93
N VAL A 102 16.63 -11.17 -18.14
CA VAL A 102 17.00 -10.73 -16.79
C VAL A 102 17.24 -11.93 -15.86
N LEU A 103 16.39 -12.95 -15.90
CA LEU A 103 16.54 -14.17 -15.11
C LEU A 103 17.87 -14.88 -15.42
N LEU A 104 18.23 -14.98 -16.70
CA LEU A 104 19.49 -15.60 -17.12
C LEU A 104 20.68 -14.79 -16.59
N THR A 105 20.67 -13.47 -16.74
CA THR A 105 21.77 -12.61 -16.26
C THR A 105 21.96 -12.73 -14.75
N VAL A 106 20.86 -12.77 -13.98
CA VAL A 106 20.92 -12.96 -12.53
C VAL A 106 21.49 -14.34 -12.16
N LEU A 107 21.09 -15.39 -12.86
CA LEU A 107 21.63 -16.75 -12.66
C LEU A 107 23.13 -16.84 -12.97
N VAL A 108 23.58 -16.21 -14.05
CA VAL A 108 25.01 -16.18 -14.42
C VAL A 108 25.82 -15.42 -13.38
N LEU A 109 25.37 -14.25 -12.95
CA LEU A 109 26.06 -13.49 -11.91
C LEU A 109 26.09 -14.23 -10.57
N PHE A 110 24.99 -14.90 -10.20
CA PHE A 110 24.91 -15.69 -8.97
C PHE A 110 25.86 -16.90 -9.01
N SER A 111 25.88 -17.64 -10.12
CA SER A 111 26.79 -18.78 -10.29
C SER A 111 28.26 -18.36 -10.31
N LEU A 112 28.60 -17.25 -10.97
CA LEU A 112 29.95 -16.67 -10.91
C LEU A 112 30.33 -16.28 -9.48
N ALA A 113 29.44 -15.59 -8.75
CA ALA A 113 29.70 -15.20 -7.37
C ALA A 113 29.93 -16.42 -6.46
N VAL A 114 29.14 -17.48 -6.62
CA VAL A 114 29.32 -18.75 -5.89
C VAL A 114 30.64 -19.42 -6.28
N TYR A 115 30.98 -19.42 -7.57
CA TYR A 115 32.24 -19.99 -8.05
C TYR A 115 33.45 -19.29 -7.44
N TYR A 116 33.49 -17.95 -7.46
CA TYR A 116 34.53 -17.16 -6.81
C TYR A 116 34.55 -17.33 -5.28
N ARG A 117 33.41 -17.61 -4.66
CA ARG A 117 33.32 -17.89 -3.21
C ARG A 117 33.86 -19.27 -2.85
N PHE A 118 33.67 -20.27 -3.71
CA PHE A 118 34.00 -21.69 -3.47
C PHE A 118 35.40 -22.09 -3.94
N PHE A 119 35.94 -21.39 -4.95
CA PHE A 119 37.36 -21.43 -5.31
C PHE A 119 38.04 -20.12 -4.83
N PRO A 120 38.25 -19.95 -3.52
CA PRO A 120 39.26 -19.01 -3.05
C PRO A 120 40.62 -19.66 -3.31
N PHE A 121 41.34 -19.19 -4.32
CA PHE A 121 42.80 -19.22 -4.25
C PHE A 121 43.25 -18.21 -3.20
#